data_AF-A0AAU6MF88-F1
#
_entry.id   AF-A0AAU6MF88-F1
#
_cell.length_a   1.000
_cell.length_b   1.000
_cell.length_c   1.000
_cell.angle_alpha   90.00
_cell.angle_beta   90.00
_cell.angle_gamma   90.00
#
_symmetry.space_group_name_H-M   'P 1'
#
loop_
_entity.id
_entity.type
_entity.pdbx_description
1 polymer ?
#
loop_
_entity_poly.entity_id
_entity_poly.type
_entity_poly.pdbx_seq_one_letter_code
_entity_poly.pdbx_strand_id
1 'polypeptide(L)' 'MLPRTGITVDVCPRDLPIALIGAAGGALALWADVPAEIAVPVALLIVLDIRIRRWSRSA' A
#
# COMPACT_ATOMS: atom_id res chain seq x y z
N MET A 1 35.29 6.41 -3.88
CA MET A 1 34.17 5.87 -3.07
C MET A 1 32.91 6.07 -3.88
N LEU A 2 32.19 5.01 -4.28
CA LEU A 2 30.93 5.20 -5.02
C LEU A 2 29.87 5.77 -4.06
N PRO A 3 29.08 6.77 -4.47
CA PRO A 3 27.92 7.19 -3.71
C PRO A 3 26.98 5.99 -3.56
N ARG A 4 26.83 5.50 -2.32
CA ARG A 4 25.87 4.43 -2.02
C ARG A 4 24.49 5.07 -1.99
N THR A 5 23.70 4.77 -3.01
CA THR A 5 22.27 5.09 -3.04
C THR A 5 21.51 3.92 -2.43
N GLY A 6 20.64 4.19 -1.46
CA GLY A 6 19.76 3.21 -0.85
C GLY A 6 18.29 3.60 -1.00
N ILE A 7 17.42 2.59 -0.98
CA ILE A 7 15.96 2.77 -0.92
C ILE A 7 15.46 2.00 0.29
N THR A 8 14.74 2.68 1.17
CA THR A 8 14.01 2.08 2.29
C THR A 8 12.53 2.09 1.93
N VAL A 9 11.87 0.93 1.99
CA VAL A 9 10.43 0.80 1.79
C VAL A 9 9.82 0.43 3.14
N ASP A 10 9.15 1.39 3.76
CA ASP A 10 8.38 1.17 4.98
C ASP A 10 6.94 0.85 4.60
N VAL A 11 6.42 -0.28 5.06
CA VAL A 11 5.04 -0.71 4.82
C VAL A 11 4.34 -0.77 6.18
N CYS A 12 3.39 0.13 6.41
CA CYS A 12 2.62 0.17 7.65
C CYS A 12 1.13 -0.05 7.35
N PRO A 13 0.43 -0.96 8.05
CA PRO A 13 -1.02 -0.99 7.99
C PRO A 13 -1.56 0.32 8.55
N ARG A 14 -2.42 0.99 7.80
CA ARG A 14 -3.12 2.20 8.22
C ARG A 14 -3.95 1.85 9.45
N ASP A 15 -3.89 2.66 10.50
CA ASP A 15 -4.53 2.44 11.81
C ASP A 15 -6.07 2.28 11.77
N LEU A 16 -6.69 2.32 10.59
CA LEU A 16 -8.08 1.92 10.45
C LEU A 16 -8.20 0.39 10.69
N PRO A 17 -9.28 -0.09 11.33
CA PRO A 17 -9.47 -1.52 11.53
C PRO A 17 -9.44 -2.21 10.16
N ILE A 18 -8.46 -3.09 9.95
CA ILE A 18 -8.24 -3.81 8.68
C ILE A 18 -9.55 -4.49 8.21
N ALA A 19 -10.34 -4.97 9.18
CA ALA A 19 -11.66 -5.53 8.94
C ALA A 19 -12.65 -4.55 8.30
N LEU A 20 -12.60 -3.27 8.67
CA LEU A 20 -13.47 -2.22 8.11
C LEU A 20 -13.11 -1.91 6.66
N ILE A 21 -11.82 -1.85 6.33
CA ILE A 21 -11.39 -1.61 4.94
C ILE A 21 -11.65 -2.84 4.07
N GLY A 22 -11.40 -4.05 4.59
CA GLY A 22 -11.74 -5.29 3.91
C GLY A 22 -13.24 -5.41 3.63
N ALA A 23 -14.09 -5.08 4.61
CA ALA A 23 -15.54 -5.08 4.45
C ALA A 23 -16.03 -4.02 3.47
N ALA A 24 -15.51 -2.79 3.56
CA ALA A 24 -15.86 -1.71 2.63
C ALA A 24 -15.39 -2.01 1.20
N GLY A 25 -14.18 -2.53 1.04
CA GLY A 25 -13.63 -2.94 -0.26
C GLY A 25 -14.41 -4.11 -0.87
N GLY A 26 -14.73 -5.14 -0.06
CA GLY A 26 -15.55 -6.26 -0.49
C GLY A 26 -16.96 -5.84 -0.89
N ALA A 27 -17.61 -4.99 -0.10
CA ALA A 27 -18.93 -4.44 -0.42
C ALA A 27 -18.91 -3.62 -1.73
N LEU A 28 -17.87 -2.81 -1.93
CA LEU A 28 -17.71 -1.98 -3.13
C LEU A 28 -17.44 -2.84 -4.38
N ALA A 29 -16.62 -3.89 -4.25
CA ALA A 29 -16.35 -4.83 -5.33
C ALA A 29 -17.62 -5.59 -5.77
N LEU A 30 -18.43 -6.03 -4.80
CA LEU A 30 -19.72 -6.66 -5.08
C LEU A 30 -20.74 -5.69 -5.70
N TRP A 31 -20.73 -4.43 -5.28
CA TRP A 31 -21.65 -3.42 -5.80
C TRP A 31 -21.31 -2.96 -7.22
N ALA A 32 -20.01 -2.87 -7.54
CA ALA A 32 -19.52 -2.40 -8.83
C ALA A 32 -19.24 -3.53 -9.83
N ASP A 33 -19.51 -4.80 -9.47
CA ASP A 33 -19.16 -6.01 -10.23
C ASP A 33 -17.70 -5.99 -10.71
N VAL A 34 -16.81 -5.48 -9.85
CA VAL A 34 -15.40 -5.29 -10.20
C VAL A 34 -14.67 -6.62 -9.99
N PRO A 35 -13.90 -7.11 -10.97
CA PRO A 35 -13.14 -8.33 -10.82
C PRO A 35 -12.17 -8.23 -9.65
N ALA A 36 -12.08 -9.32 -8.88
CA ALA A 36 -11.25 -9.40 -7.67
C ALA A 36 -9.77 -9.05 -7.96
N GLU A 37 -9.30 -9.32 -9.17
CA GLU A 37 -7.96 -8.99 -9.66
C GLU A 37 -7.64 -7.49 -9.58
N ILE A 38 -8.66 -6.63 -9.68
CA ILE A 38 -8.52 -5.17 -9.58
C ILE A 38 -8.86 -4.70 -8.16
N ALA A 39 -9.89 -5.27 -7.54
CA ALA A 39 -10.34 -4.85 -6.21
C ALA A 39 -9.29 -5.12 -5.11
N VAL A 40 -8.62 -6.27 -5.16
CA VAL A 40 -7.61 -6.66 -4.17
C VAL A 40 -6.40 -5.71 -4.12
N PRO A 41 -5.70 -5.40 -5.23
CA PRO A 41 -4.57 -4.48 -5.19
C PRO A 41 -4.99 -3.05 -4.79
N VAL A 42 -6.17 -2.60 -5.22
CA VAL A 42 -6.70 -1.28 -4.81
C VAL A 42 -6.97 -1.24 -3.31
N ALA A 43 -7.62 -2.26 -2.74
CA ALA A 43 -7.83 -2.36 -1.30
C ALA A 43 -6.49 -2.38 -0.54
N LEU A 44 -5.50 -3.11 -1.04
CA LEU A 44 -4.17 -3.18 -0.45
C LEU A 44 -3.49 -1.81 -0.39
N LEU A 45 -3.61 -0.99 -1.45
CA LEU A 45 -3.12 0.39 -1.50
C LEU A 45 -3.85 1.33 -0.54
N ILE A 46 -5.12 1.07 -0.24
CA ILE A 46 -5.91 1.86 0.72
C ILE A 46 -5.54 1.51 2.16
N VAL A 47 -5.30 0.21 2.43
CA VAL A 47 -4.94 -0.33 3.76
C VAL A 47 -3.48 -0.05 4.11
N LEU A 48 -2.56 -0.07 3.15
CA LEU A 48 -1.13 0.05 3.42
C LEU A 48 -0.65 1.49 3.18
N ASP A 49 -0.07 2.11 4.20
CA ASP A 49 0.79 3.28 4.01
C ASP A 49 2.18 2.77 3.57
N ILE A 50 2.49 2.95 2.29
CA ILE A 50 3.79 2.57 1.71
C ILE A 50 4.64 3.83 1.58
N ARG A 51 5.64 3.96 2.44
CA ARG A 51 6.60 5.07 2.40
C ARG A 51 7.91 4.62 1.79
N ILE A 52 8.24 5.18 0.64
CA ILE A 52 9.51 4.94 -0.04
C ILE A 52 10.44 6.10 0.27
N ARG A 53 11.50 5.84 1.05
CA ARG A 53 12.56 6.81 1.34
C ARG A 53 13.80 6.46 0.53
N ARG A 54 14.15 7.31 -0.42
CA ARG A 54 15.41 7.24 -1.15
C ARG A 54 16.44 8.11 -0.43
N TRP A 55 17.61 7.54 -0.16
CA TRP A 55 18.72 8.27 0.44
C TRP A 55 19.97 8.07 -0.41
N SER A 56 20.70 9.16 -0.62
CA SER A 56 22.00 9.14 -1.27
C SER A 56 23.00 9.63 -0.24
N ARG A 57 23.97 8.79 0.11
CA ARG A 57 25.09 9.21 0.95
C ARG A 57 26.07 9.97 0.05
N SER A 58 25.82 11.27 -0.16
CA SER A 58 26.84 12.17 -0.70
C SER A 58 27.87 12.41 0.40
N ALA A 59 29.09 11.94 0.14
CA ALA A 59 30.26 12.19 0.99
C ALA A 59 30.73 13.64 0.85
#